data_AF-A0A820RGD9-F1
#
_entry.id   AF-A0A820RGD9-F1
#
_cell.length_a   1.000
_cell.length_b   1.000
_cell.length_c   1.000
_cell.angle_alpha   90.00
_cell.angle_beta   90.00
_cell.angle_gamma   90.00
#
_symmetry.space_group_name_H-M   'P 1'
#
loop_
_entity.id
_entity.type
_entity.pdbx_description
1 polymer ?
#
loop_
_entity_poly.entity_id
_entity_poly.type
_entity_poly.pdbx_seq_one_letter_code
_entity_poly.pdbx_strand_id
1 'polypeptide(L)'
;MYNHGNHIVSLGKLVTWLGQQAESIGVELYPATAASEILFHDDGSIKGLGTNDVGIAKDGSPKSSFARGMELHAKCTIFAEGCHGHLSKQLYKRFNLRKDSTPQTYGIGLKEIWEVDKRKHQPGLIVHTAGWPLDMNTYGGSFMYHVLDNDQPLVHVGYVIGLNYENPYLNPYQEFQRFKTHPKIRSIFENGKRISYGARALNEGGFQAIPKLSFPGGCLIGCSSGFLNTPKIKGAHTAMKSGMIAAESIFKLLSKPAKEHKRK
;
A
#
# COMPACT_ATOMS: atom_id res chain seq x y z
N MET A 1 -5.29 -6.00 21.40
CA MET A 1 -5.77 -6.25 20.02
C MET A 1 -6.13 -7.72 19.91
N TYR A 2 -7.35 -8.09 19.47
CA TYR A 2 -7.77 -9.48 19.35
C TYR A 2 -7.54 -10.00 17.92
N ASN A 3 -6.79 -11.09 17.77
CA ASN A 3 -6.38 -11.64 16.47
C ASN A 3 -6.92 -13.06 16.17
N HIS A 4 -7.86 -13.57 16.97
CA HIS A 4 -8.49 -14.86 16.72
C HIS A 4 -9.06 -14.96 15.29
N GLY A 5 -8.86 -16.10 14.63
CA GLY A 5 -9.29 -16.34 13.25
C GLY A 5 -8.48 -15.63 12.16
N ASN A 6 -7.41 -14.90 12.50
CA ASN A 6 -6.52 -14.29 11.51
C ASN A 6 -5.27 -15.13 11.26
N HIS A 7 -4.60 -14.84 10.14
CA HIS A 7 -3.35 -15.47 9.74
C HIS A 7 -2.19 -14.46 9.72
N ILE A 8 -0.99 -14.92 10.06
CA ILE A 8 0.24 -14.18 9.77
C ILE A 8 0.69 -14.61 8.37
N VAL A 9 0.86 -13.66 7.46
CA VAL A 9 1.24 -13.93 6.07
C VAL A 9 2.45 -13.10 5.65
N SER A 10 3.27 -13.65 4.76
CA SER A 10 4.14 -12.83 3.93
C SER A 10 3.29 -12.21 2.83
N LEU A 11 2.92 -10.93 2.99
CA LEU A 11 2.04 -10.25 2.04
C LEU A 11 2.63 -10.22 0.62
N GLY A 12 3.96 -10.14 0.48
CA GLY A 12 4.64 -10.26 -0.83
C GLY A 12 4.37 -11.60 -1.50
N LYS A 13 4.53 -12.73 -0.78
CA LYS A 13 4.21 -14.07 -1.30
C LYS A 13 2.73 -14.21 -1.67
N LEU A 14 1.83 -13.69 -0.83
CA LEU A 14 0.39 -13.70 -1.12
C LEU A 14 0.04 -12.89 -2.38
N VAL A 15 0.65 -11.71 -2.57
CA VAL A 15 0.43 -10.89 -3.77
C VAL A 15 0.98 -11.57 -5.02
N THR A 16 2.17 -12.20 -4.95
CA THR A 16 2.71 -13.00 -6.06
C THR A 16 1.75 -14.13 -6.44
N TRP A 17 1.25 -14.87 -5.46
CA TRP A 17 0.27 -15.93 -5.69
C TRP A 17 -1.04 -15.39 -6.30
N LEU A 18 -1.59 -14.28 -5.78
CA LEU A 18 -2.77 -13.65 -6.36
C LEU A 18 -2.56 -13.22 -7.83
N GLY A 19 -1.36 -12.78 -8.19
CA GLY A 19 -0.98 -12.49 -9.58
C GLY A 19 -1.08 -13.73 -10.47
N GLN A 20 -0.53 -14.86 -10.02
CA GLN A 20 -0.62 -16.14 -10.75
C GLN A 20 -2.09 -16.58 -10.94
N GLN A 21 -2.93 -16.40 -9.91
CA GLN A 21 -4.36 -16.69 -10.03
C GLN A 21 -5.04 -15.76 -11.05
N ALA A 22 -4.67 -14.48 -11.09
CA ALA A 22 -5.21 -13.52 -12.06
C ALA A 22 -4.80 -13.89 -13.50
N GLU A 23 -3.54 -14.22 -13.74
CA GLU A 23 -3.07 -14.66 -15.06
C GLU A 23 -3.78 -15.94 -15.51
N SER A 24 -4.02 -16.88 -14.60
CA SER A 24 -4.72 -18.15 -14.92
C SER A 24 -6.16 -17.96 -15.43
N ILE A 25 -6.78 -16.81 -15.12
CA ILE A 25 -8.12 -16.45 -15.59
C ILE A 25 -8.09 -15.42 -16.73
N GLY A 26 -6.92 -15.19 -17.34
CA GLY A 26 -6.75 -14.33 -18.52
C GLY A 26 -6.51 -12.85 -18.23
N VAL A 27 -6.17 -12.46 -16.99
CA VAL A 27 -5.73 -11.09 -16.72
C VAL A 27 -4.32 -10.90 -17.27
N GLU A 28 -4.15 -9.90 -18.11
CA GLU A 28 -2.82 -9.49 -18.57
C GLU A 28 -2.10 -8.67 -17.48
N LEU A 29 -0.96 -9.18 -17.01
CA LEU A 29 -0.12 -8.50 -16.04
C LEU A 29 1.14 -7.95 -16.71
N TYR A 30 1.40 -6.65 -16.49
CA TYR A 30 2.60 -5.97 -16.95
C TYR A 30 3.48 -5.57 -15.76
N PRO A 31 4.27 -6.49 -15.17
CA PRO A 31 5.20 -6.15 -14.10
C PRO A 31 6.29 -5.19 -14.60
N ALA A 32 6.95 -4.49 -13.67
CA ALA A 32 7.99 -3.50 -13.98
C ALA A 32 7.57 -2.37 -14.95
N THR A 33 6.26 -2.14 -15.09
CA THR A 33 5.69 -1.09 -15.95
C THR A 33 4.96 -0.08 -15.06
N ALA A 34 5.49 1.15 -14.98
CA ALA A 34 4.87 2.18 -14.15
C ALA A 34 3.88 3.01 -14.99
N ALA A 35 2.66 3.17 -14.50
CA ALA A 35 1.77 4.23 -14.98
C ALA A 35 2.32 5.57 -14.50
N SER A 36 2.69 6.45 -15.43
CA SER A 36 3.29 7.76 -15.13
C SER A 36 2.38 8.94 -15.50
N GLU A 37 1.40 8.71 -16.36
CA GLU A 37 0.50 9.74 -16.86
C GLU A 37 -0.96 9.27 -16.84
N ILE A 38 -1.87 10.22 -16.61
CA ILE A 38 -3.31 10.01 -16.69
C ILE A 38 -3.79 10.61 -18.02
N LEU A 39 -4.40 9.78 -18.86
CA LEU A 39 -4.96 10.21 -20.14
C LEU A 39 -6.42 10.63 -19.95
N PHE A 40 -6.79 11.76 -20.53
CA PHE A 40 -8.16 12.30 -20.46
C PHE A 40 -8.80 12.34 -21.85
N HIS A 41 -10.11 12.16 -21.89
CA HIS A 41 -10.95 12.54 -23.03
C HIS A 41 -11.17 14.05 -23.04
N ASP A 42 -11.64 14.58 -24.19
CA ASP A 42 -11.95 16.00 -24.35
C ASP A 42 -13.05 16.49 -23.39
N ASP A 43 -13.96 15.59 -23.00
CA ASP A 43 -15.02 15.85 -21.99
C ASP A 43 -14.48 15.90 -20.54
N GLY A 44 -13.18 15.67 -20.35
CA GLY A 44 -12.51 15.67 -19.06
C GLY A 44 -12.61 14.37 -18.27
N SER A 45 -13.27 13.34 -18.80
CA SER A 45 -13.29 11.99 -18.20
C SER A 45 -11.97 11.24 -18.44
N ILE A 46 -11.72 10.20 -17.65
CA ILE A 46 -10.53 9.36 -17.79
C ILE A 46 -10.63 8.49 -19.04
N LYS A 47 -9.62 8.58 -19.90
CA LYS A 47 -9.43 7.74 -21.09
C LYS A 47 -8.57 6.52 -20.80
N GLY A 48 -7.64 6.63 -19.87
CA GLY A 48 -6.66 5.59 -19.59
C GLY A 48 -5.40 6.08 -18.89
N LEU A 49 -4.29 5.37 -19.11
CA LEU A 49 -2.98 5.65 -18.51
C LEU A 49 -1.88 5.61 -19.57
N GLY A 50 -0.86 6.44 -19.39
CA GLY A 50 0.42 6.33 -20.10
C GLY A 50 1.47 5.67 -19.22
N THR A 51 2.26 4.75 -19.78
CA THR A 51 3.42 4.18 -19.08
C THR A 51 4.61 5.13 -19.14
N ASN A 52 5.61 4.93 -18.29
CA ASN A 52 6.80 5.77 -18.30
C ASN A 52 7.59 5.64 -19.61
N ASP A 53 8.10 6.78 -20.08
CA ASP A 53 9.19 6.80 -21.07
C ASP A 53 10.45 6.15 -20.47
N VAL A 54 11.30 5.59 -21.33
CA VAL A 54 12.59 5.02 -20.95
C VAL A 54 13.71 5.67 -21.76
N GLY A 55 14.95 5.54 -21.29
CA GLY A 55 16.10 6.12 -21.98
C GLY A 55 16.22 7.64 -21.83
N ILE A 56 15.81 8.20 -20.68
CA ILE A 56 16.03 9.60 -20.33
C ILE A 56 17.27 9.72 -19.42
N ALA A 57 18.12 10.72 -19.66
CA ALA A 57 19.32 10.99 -18.87
C ALA A 57 19.00 11.75 -17.57
N LYS A 58 19.96 11.81 -16.65
CA LYS A 58 19.79 12.47 -15.35
C LYS A 58 19.49 13.97 -15.47
N ASP A 59 19.95 14.60 -16.55
CA ASP A 59 19.69 16.01 -16.89
C ASP A 59 18.36 16.21 -17.64
N GLY A 60 17.61 15.15 -17.92
CA GLY A 60 16.33 15.18 -18.65
C GLY A 60 16.46 15.06 -20.17
N SER A 61 17.67 15.02 -20.72
CA SER A 61 17.88 14.85 -22.17
C SER A 61 17.55 13.41 -22.63
N PRO A 62 17.03 13.21 -23.86
CA PRO A 62 16.81 11.87 -24.39
C PRO A 62 18.15 11.20 -24.73
N LYS A 63 18.32 9.94 -24.33
CA LYS A 63 19.46 9.09 -24.74
C LYS A 63 19.19 8.52 -26.14
N SER A 64 20.23 7.94 -26.75
CA SER A 64 20.07 7.15 -27.99
C SER A 64 19.12 5.96 -27.84
N SER A 65 18.93 5.46 -26.61
CA SER A 65 17.97 4.40 -26.27
C SER A 65 16.60 4.91 -25.83
N PHE A 66 16.27 6.17 -26.09
CA PHE A 66 14.97 6.73 -25.74
C PHE A 66 13.83 5.96 -26.42
N ALA A 67 12.82 5.61 -25.63
CA ALA A 67 11.56 5.07 -26.14
C ALA A 67 10.38 5.65 -25.36
N ARG A 68 9.33 6.02 -26.11
CA ARG A 68 8.08 6.50 -25.54
C ARG A 68 7.35 5.37 -24.82
N GLY A 69 6.67 5.73 -23.74
CA GLY A 69 5.72 4.88 -23.04
C GLY A 69 4.51 4.53 -23.91
N MET A 70 3.79 3.49 -23.49
CA MET A 70 2.59 3.00 -24.15
C MET A 70 1.34 3.67 -23.56
N GLU A 71 0.38 4.01 -24.41
CA GLU A 71 -0.95 4.40 -23.96
C GLU A 71 -1.84 3.16 -23.79
N LEU A 72 -2.47 3.04 -22.63
CA LEU A 72 -3.45 2.02 -22.31
C LEU A 72 -4.81 2.68 -22.17
N HIS A 73 -5.67 2.55 -23.18
CA HIS A 73 -7.03 3.10 -23.17
C HIS A 73 -8.01 2.09 -22.58
N ALA A 74 -8.90 2.56 -21.71
CA ALA A 74 -9.87 1.71 -21.04
C ALA A 74 -11.20 2.45 -20.81
N LYS A 75 -12.32 1.72 -20.87
CA LYS A 75 -13.64 2.27 -20.51
C LYS A 75 -13.73 2.67 -19.04
N CYS A 76 -12.95 2.02 -18.18
CA CYS A 76 -12.84 2.33 -16.76
C CYS A 76 -11.42 2.01 -16.28
N THR A 77 -10.78 2.98 -15.63
CA THR A 77 -9.45 2.81 -15.02
C THR A 77 -9.58 2.76 -13.50
N ILE A 78 -9.05 1.70 -12.89
CA ILE A 78 -9.03 1.51 -11.43
C ILE A 78 -7.67 1.95 -10.90
N PHE A 79 -7.65 2.91 -9.98
CA PHE A 79 -6.45 3.42 -9.34
C PHE A 79 -6.21 2.73 -7.99
N ALA A 80 -5.16 1.91 -7.93
CA ALA A 80 -4.82 1.03 -6.82
C ALA A 80 -3.35 1.13 -6.38
N GLU A 81 -2.71 2.29 -6.54
CA GLU A 81 -1.29 2.55 -6.24
C GLU A 81 -0.89 2.31 -4.75
N GLY A 82 -1.89 2.17 -3.88
CA GLY A 82 -1.72 2.05 -2.44
C GLY A 82 -1.58 3.40 -1.74
N CYS A 83 -0.96 3.38 -0.55
CA CYS A 83 -0.83 4.57 0.29
C CYS A 83 -0.05 5.68 -0.45
N HIS A 84 -0.68 6.86 -0.52
CA HIS A 84 -0.11 8.07 -1.13
C HIS A 84 0.30 7.91 -2.61
N GLY A 85 -0.55 7.26 -3.42
CA GLY A 85 -0.36 7.14 -4.87
C GLY A 85 -0.18 8.49 -5.57
N HIS A 86 0.78 8.59 -6.47
CA HIS A 86 1.15 9.85 -7.12
C HIS A 86 0.14 10.28 -8.18
N LEU A 87 -0.49 9.35 -8.91
CA LEU A 87 -1.58 9.65 -9.84
C LEU A 87 -2.86 9.93 -9.07
N SER A 88 -3.14 9.14 -8.03
CA SER A 88 -4.27 9.34 -7.12
C SER A 88 -4.26 10.74 -6.50
N LYS A 89 -3.06 11.25 -6.14
CA LYS A 89 -2.89 12.62 -5.65
C LYS A 89 -3.37 13.68 -6.65
N GLN A 90 -3.07 13.49 -7.93
CA GLN A 90 -3.52 14.40 -9.01
C GLN A 90 -5.04 14.32 -9.20
N LEU A 91 -5.61 13.11 -9.13
CA LEU A 91 -7.06 12.89 -9.25
C LEU A 91 -7.87 13.57 -8.15
N TYR A 92 -7.37 13.56 -6.90
CA TYR A 92 -8.05 14.28 -5.81
C TYR A 92 -8.23 15.76 -6.13
N LYS A 93 -7.21 16.40 -6.74
CA LYS A 93 -7.27 17.79 -7.16
C LYS A 93 -8.16 17.96 -8.39
N ARG A 94 -7.96 17.15 -9.42
CA ARG A 94 -8.66 17.24 -10.71
C ARG A 94 -10.18 17.16 -10.57
N PHE A 95 -10.66 16.25 -9.74
CA PHE A 95 -12.09 15.99 -9.55
C PHE A 95 -12.64 16.49 -8.20
N ASN A 96 -11.85 17.27 -7.46
CA ASN A 96 -12.19 17.77 -6.12
C ASN A 96 -12.74 16.67 -5.18
N LEU A 97 -12.07 15.50 -5.18
CA LEU A 97 -12.59 14.29 -4.52
C LEU A 97 -12.60 14.40 -2.99
N ARG A 98 -11.93 15.40 -2.42
CA ARG A 98 -11.82 15.61 -0.96
C ARG A 98 -12.70 16.73 -0.42
N LYS A 99 -13.63 17.25 -1.22
CA LYS A 99 -14.52 18.35 -0.82
C LYS A 99 -15.22 18.09 0.53
N ASP A 100 -15.68 16.86 0.74
CA ASP A 100 -16.51 16.48 1.89
C ASP A 100 -15.78 15.50 2.84
N SER A 101 -14.44 15.55 2.88
CA SER A 101 -13.60 14.65 3.69
C SER A 101 -12.43 15.42 4.33
N THR A 102 -11.93 14.96 5.48
CA THR A 102 -10.72 15.54 6.05
C THR A 102 -9.46 15.14 5.26
N PRO A 103 -8.36 15.91 5.34
CA PRO A 103 -7.09 15.46 4.80
C PRO A 103 -6.66 14.13 5.42
N GLN A 104 -6.16 13.22 4.58
CA GLN A 104 -5.56 11.98 5.04
C GLN A 104 -4.30 12.25 5.87
N THR A 105 -4.18 11.57 7.01
CA THR A 105 -2.94 11.50 7.81
C THR A 105 -2.26 10.16 7.54
N TYR A 106 -0.97 10.08 7.87
CA TYR A 106 -0.13 8.95 7.51
C TYR A 106 0.87 8.64 8.61
N GLY A 107 1.33 7.40 8.64
CA GLY A 107 2.53 6.98 9.36
C GLY A 107 3.57 6.40 8.41
N ILE A 108 4.80 6.27 8.89
CA ILE A 108 5.86 5.50 8.23
C ILE A 108 6.07 4.20 8.99
N GLY A 109 5.91 3.08 8.29
CA GLY A 109 6.21 1.75 8.79
C GLY A 109 7.57 1.28 8.28
N LEU A 110 8.44 0.89 9.20
CA LEU A 110 9.71 0.24 8.91
C LEU A 110 9.60 -1.23 9.31
N LYS A 111 10.18 -2.12 8.51
CA LYS A 111 10.12 -3.57 8.74
C LYS A 111 11.46 -4.21 8.45
N GLU A 112 11.81 -5.18 9.28
CA GLU A 112 12.87 -6.16 9.02
C GLU A 112 12.33 -7.58 9.11
N ILE A 113 12.98 -8.50 8.41
CA ILE A 113 12.79 -9.94 8.60
C ILE A 113 14.07 -10.48 9.22
N TRP A 114 13.93 -11.21 10.32
CA TRP A 114 15.04 -11.83 11.04
C TRP A 114 14.86 -13.34 11.07
N GLU A 115 15.93 -14.07 10.81
CA GLU A 115 16.06 -15.46 11.24
C GLU A 115 16.62 -15.46 12.66
N VAL A 116 15.93 -16.11 13.60
CA VAL A 116 16.29 -16.09 15.02
C VAL A 116 16.55 -17.50 15.53
N ASP A 117 17.11 -17.61 16.75
CA ASP A 117 17.25 -18.90 17.41
C ASP A 117 15.87 -19.57 17.60
N LYS A 118 15.74 -20.84 17.18
CA LYS A 118 14.50 -21.63 17.33
C LYS A 118 13.97 -21.64 18.76
N ARG A 119 14.85 -21.61 19.77
CA ARG A 119 14.47 -21.60 21.20
C ARG A 119 13.80 -20.30 21.63
N LYS A 120 13.99 -19.21 20.87
CA LYS A 120 13.42 -17.88 21.11
C LYS A 120 12.25 -17.59 20.16
N HIS A 121 11.85 -18.56 19.32
CA HIS A 121 10.78 -18.44 18.35
C HIS A 121 9.53 -19.19 18.82
N GLN A 122 8.37 -18.55 18.70
CA GLN A 122 7.07 -19.15 19.02
C GLN A 122 6.13 -18.98 17.82
N PRO A 123 5.99 -19.96 16.92
CA PRO A 123 5.16 -19.83 15.72
C PRO A 123 3.73 -19.36 16.03
N GLY A 124 3.24 -18.37 15.29
CA GLY A 124 1.91 -17.81 15.48
C GLY A 124 1.82 -16.70 16.54
N LEU A 125 2.90 -16.46 17.31
CA LEU A 125 2.94 -15.36 18.27
C LEU A 125 2.86 -14.01 17.56
N ILE A 126 1.98 -13.15 18.09
CA ILE A 126 1.78 -11.76 17.66
C ILE A 126 2.03 -10.85 18.85
N VAL A 127 2.99 -9.94 18.74
CA VAL A 127 3.31 -8.95 19.76
C VAL A 127 3.16 -7.55 19.18
N HIS A 128 2.51 -6.66 19.94
CA HIS A 128 2.43 -5.23 19.70
C HIS A 128 2.85 -4.49 20.96
N THR A 129 3.63 -3.42 20.80
CA THR A 129 4.02 -2.56 21.93
C THR A 129 3.80 -1.10 21.58
N ALA A 130 3.55 -0.28 22.60
CA ALA A 130 3.52 1.17 22.53
C ALA A 130 4.34 1.76 23.67
N GLY A 131 4.68 3.06 23.59
CA GLY A 131 5.56 3.75 24.53
C GLY A 131 7.00 3.79 24.04
N TRP A 132 7.95 3.51 24.94
CA TRP A 132 9.38 3.64 24.66
C TRP A 132 9.79 2.93 23.35
N PRO A 133 10.61 3.57 22.49
CA PRO A 133 11.38 4.79 22.75
C PRO A 133 10.67 6.13 22.46
N LEU A 134 9.40 6.09 22.06
CA LEU A 134 8.63 7.31 21.80
C LEU A 134 8.18 7.98 23.10
N ASP A 135 8.02 9.30 23.05
CA ASP A 135 7.33 10.07 24.07
C ASP A 135 5.80 9.87 23.99
N MET A 136 5.06 10.52 24.91
CA MET A 136 3.60 10.40 24.98
C MET A 136 2.86 11.21 23.90
N ASN A 137 3.55 12.11 23.19
CA ASN A 137 2.95 13.00 22.18
C ASN A 137 3.18 12.47 20.75
N THR A 138 4.10 11.52 20.58
CA THR A 138 4.42 10.91 19.29
C THR A 138 3.64 9.61 19.11
N TYR A 139 2.70 9.60 18.16
CA TYR A 139 1.98 8.39 17.81
C TYR A 139 2.91 7.35 17.17
N GLY A 140 2.88 6.12 17.68
CA GLY A 140 3.62 5.02 17.09
C GLY A 140 3.66 3.77 17.96
N GLY A 141 4.34 2.74 17.46
CA GLY A 141 4.49 1.48 18.16
C GLY A 141 5.12 0.39 17.31
N SER A 142 5.38 -0.75 17.93
CA SER A 142 5.99 -1.90 17.27
C SER A 142 4.98 -2.96 16.87
N PHE A 143 5.38 -3.79 15.91
CA PHE A 143 4.81 -5.10 15.71
C PHE A 143 5.92 -6.14 15.59
N MET A 144 5.67 -7.34 16.06
CA MET A 144 6.59 -8.47 15.95
C MET A 144 5.79 -9.76 15.82
N TYR A 145 5.94 -10.44 14.69
CA TYR A 145 5.19 -11.64 14.33
C TYR A 145 6.13 -12.82 14.09
N HIS A 146 5.90 -13.92 14.78
CA HIS A 146 6.68 -15.14 14.64
C HIS A 146 6.09 -16.02 13.55
N VAL A 147 6.83 -16.16 12.45
CA VAL A 147 6.44 -16.89 11.25
C VAL A 147 7.34 -18.10 11.11
N LEU A 148 6.74 -19.27 10.85
CA LEU A 148 7.48 -20.43 10.39
C LEU A 148 7.30 -20.52 8.87
N ASP A 149 8.39 -20.46 8.13
CA ASP A 149 8.39 -20.50 6.66
C ASP A 149 9.38 -21.58 6.23
N ASN A 150 8.88 -22.74 5.76
CA ASN A 150 9.69 -23.92 5.48
C ASN A 150 10.64 -24.29 6.65
N ASP A 151 10.10 -24.40 7.86
CA ASP A 151 10.82 -24.68 9.12
C ASP A 151 11.87 -23.63 9.54
N GLN A 152 11.96 -22.50 8.84
CA GLN A 152 12.81 -21.37 9.23
C GLN A 152 12.12 -20.53 10.32
N PRO A 153 12.78 -20.29 11.47
CA PRO A 153 12.26 -19.48 12.57
C PRO A 153 12.36 -17.99 12.25
N LEU A 154 11.42 -17.47 11.48
CA LEU A 154 11.40 -16.06 11.07
C LEU A 154 10.63 -15.17 12.05
N VAL A 155 11.17 -13.98 12.31
CA VAL A 155 10.48 -12.90 13.02
C VAL A 155 10.32 -11.73 12.06
N HIS A 156 9.07 -11.37 11.77
CA HIS A 156 8.72 -10.14 11.07
C HIS A 156 8.55 -9.04 12.11
N VAL A 157 9.53 -8.16 12.24
CA VAL A 157 9.52 -7.05 13.21
C VAL A 157 9.44 -5.73 12.50
N GLY A 158 8.72 -4.77 13.06
CA GLY A 158 8.70 -3.42 12.54
C GLY A 158 8.24 -2.39 13.55
N TYR A 159 8.31 -1.14 13.13
CA TYR A 159 7.96 0.02 13.93
C TYR A 159 7.22 1.03 13.06
N VAL A 160 6.16 1.61 13.60
CA VAL A 160 5.34 2.64 12.96
C VAL A 160 5.47 3.92 13.75
N ILE A 161 5.61 5.05 13.04
CA ILE A 161 5.56 6.39 13.61
C ILE A 161 4.64 7.25 12.75
N GLY A 162 3.68 7.93 13.36
CA GLY A 162 2.80 8.89 12.70
C GLY A 162 3.60 10.07 12.15
N LEU A 163 3.38 10.45 10.89
CA LEU A 163 4.08 11.54 10.19
C LEU A 163 3.62 12.95 10.63
N ASN A 164 2.83 13.02 11.70
CA ASN A 164 2.46 14.23 12.41
C ASN A 164 3.33 14.48 13.65
N TYR A 165 4.50 13.82 13.76
CA TYR A 165 5.46 14.11 14.81
C TYR A 165 5.98 15.55 14.70
N GLU A 166 6.18 16.22 15.84
CA GLU A 166 6.54 17.64 15.88
C GLU A 166 8.05 17.87 15.90
N ASN A 167 8.80 16.96 16.52
CA ASN A 167 10.25 17.11 16.69
C ASN A 167 10.99 16.89 15.35
N PRO A 168 11.64 17.92 14.77
CA PRO A 168 12.33 17.79 13.48
C PRO A 168 13.59 16.92 13.54
N TYR A 169 14.12 16.63 14.73
CA TYR A 169 15.27 15.74 14.93
C TYR A 169 14.88 14.27 15.06
N LEU A 170 13.58 13.95 15.17
CA LEU A 170 13.13 12.57 15.29
C LEU A 170 13.50 11.79 14.02
N ASN A 171 14.17 10.66 14.21
CA ASN A 171 14.57 9.78 13.13
C ASN A 171 13.85 8.42 13.25
N PRO A 172 12.82 8.15 12.43
CA PRO A 172 12.02 6.93 12.56
C PRO A 172 12.83 5.63 12.44
N TYR A 173 13.89 5.65 11.63
CA TYR A 173 14.79 4.51 11.52
C TYR A 173 15.58 4.27 12.81
N GLN A 174 16.14 5.32 13.40
CA GLN A 174 16.88 5.19 14.65
C GLN A 174 15.97 4.77 15.81
N GLU A 175 14.73 5.28 15.88
CA GLU A 175 13.76 4.85 16.89
C GLU A 175 13.42 3.36 16.75
N PHE A 176 13.27 2.86 15.52
CA PHE A 176 13.10 1.42 15.28
C PHE A 176 14.33 0.61 15.71
N GLN A 177 15.55 1.06 15.42
CA GLN A 177 16.76 0.37 15.87
C GLN A 177 16.88 0.40 17.40
N ARG A 178 16.56 1.54 18.02
CA ARG A 178 16.56 1.74 19.47
C ARG A 178 15.52 0.86 20.15
N PHE A 179 14.31 0.75 19.61
CA PHE A 179 13.26 -0.16 20.13
C PHE A 179 13.79 -1.59 20.31
N LYS A 180 14.55 -2.12 19.35
CA LYS A 180 15.11 -3.48 19.42
C LYS A 180 16.12 -3.68 20.55
N THR A 181 16.66 -2.60 21.15
CA THR A 181 17.57 -2.70 22.32
C THR A 181 16.82 -2.80 23.64
N HIS A 182 15.49 -2.64 23.66
CA HIS A 182 14.67 -2.77 24.86
C HIS A 182 14.90 -4.14 25.53
N PRO A 183 15.07 -4.22 26.86
CA PRO A 183 15.44 -5.48 27.55
C PRO A 183 14.47 -6.65 27.29
N LYS A 184 13.19 -6.38 27.10
CA LYS A 184 12.17 -7.41 26.78
C LYS A 184 12.16 -7.86 25.31
N ILE A 185 12.93 -7.21 24.44
CA ILE A 185 12.93 -7.43 22.99
C ILE A 185 14.30 -7.89 22.51
N ARG A 186 15.38 -7.29 23.02
CA ARG A 186 16.76 -7.52 22.58
C ARG A 186 17.14 -8.99 22.50
N SER A 187 16.74 -9.78 23.50
CA SER A 187 17.10 -11.19 23.57
C SER A 187 16.65 -11.99 22.35
N ILE A 188 15.53 -11.63 21.72
CA ILE A 188 14.97 -12.32 20.54
C ILE A 188 15.95 -12.28 19.36
N PHE A 189 16.72 -11.19 19.23
CA PHE A 189 17.62 -10.95 18.09
C PHE A 189 19.08 -11.32 18.36
N GLU A 190 19.44 -11.76 19.57
CA GLU A 190 20.80 -12.20 19.87
C GLU A 190 21.18 -13.41 19.02
N ASN A 191 22.33 -13.31 18.33
CA ASN A 191 22.82 -14.28 17.34
C ASN A 191 21.86 -14.50 16.16
N GLY A 192 20.81 -13.68 16.04
CA GLY A 192 19.91 -13.68 14.89
C GLY A 192 20.57 -13.03 13.67
N LYS A 193 20.04 -13.36 12.50
CA LYS A 193 20.47 -12.80 11.23
C LYS A 193 19.34 -11.97 10.62
N ARG A 194 19.60 -10.68 10.38
CA ARG A 194 18.68 -9.85 9.58
C ARG A 194 18.76 -10.26 8.12
N ILE A 195 17.64 -10.71 7.56
CA ILE A 195 17.52 -11.13 6.16
C ILE A 195 17.18 -9.97 5.25
N SER A 196 16.26 -9.09 5.66
CA SER A 196 15.79 -7.99 4.82
C SER A 196 15.32 -6.80 5.63
N TYR A 197 15.22 -5.66 4.95
CA TYR A 197 14.70 -4.41 5.45
C TYR A 197 13.83 -3.75 4.38
N GLY A 198 12.79 -3.05 4.80
CA GLY A 198 11.99 -2.19 3.94
C GLY A 198 11.21 -1.16 4.73
N ALA A 199 10.68 -0.16 4.04
CA ALA A 199 9.81 0.84 4.63
C ALA A 199 8.67 1.20 3.67
N ARG A 200 7.51 1.54 4.23
CA ARG A 200 6.35 2.03 3.47
C ARG A 200 5.52 2.96 4.34
N ALA A 201 5.01 4.04 3.75
CA ALA A 201 3.97 4.83 4.39
C ALA A 201 2.65 4.04 4.46
N LEU A 202 1.83 4.36 5.46
CA LEU A 202 0.50 3.81 5.66
C LEU A 202 -0.50 4.93 6.00
N ASN A 203 -1.77 4.73 5.66
CA ASN A 203 -2.84 5.66 6.00
C ASN A 203 -3.17 5.57 7.49
N GLU A 204 -3.47 6.68 8.14
CA GLU A 204 -3.84 6.73 9.56
C GLU A 204 -5.06 7.63 9.83
N GLY A 205 -5.56 8.37 8.84
CA GLY A 205 -6.65 9.34 8.98
C GLY A 205 -8.03 8.71 9.14
N GLY A 206 -8.14 7.39 8.97
CA GLY A 206 -9.36 6.65 9.24
C GLY A 206 -10.53 7.00 8.33
N PHE A 207 -11.74 6.79 8.85
CA PHE A 207 -12.99 6.92 8.10
C PHE A 207 -13.25 8.35 7.60
N GLN A 208 -12.87 9.35 8.39
CA GLN A 208 -13.07 10.77 8.13
C GLN A 208 -12.29 11.27 6.90
N ALA A 209 -11.20 10.58 6.57
CA ALA A 209 -10.31 10.92 5.46
C ALA A 209 -10.61 10.16 4.16
N ILE A 210 -11.71 9.39 4.11
CA ILE A 210 -12.10 8.66 2.89
C ILE A 210 -12.68 9.67 1.89
N PRO A 211 -12.08 9.81 0.69
CA PRO A 211 -12.55 10.75 -0.32
C PRO A 211 -13.75 10.18 -1.09
N LYS A 212 -14.33 10.99 -1.98
CA LYS A 212 -15.17 10.46 -3.06
C LYS A 212 -14.35 9.48 -3.91
N LEU A 213 -14.90 8.29 -4.12
CA LEU A 213 -14.17 7.14 -4.67
C LEU A 213 -14.30 6.97 -6.18
N SER A 214 -15.31 7.59 -6.79
CA SER A 214 -15.62 7.45 -8.21
C SER A 214 -15.65 8.79 -8.92
N PHE A 215 -15.27 8.78 -10.18
CA PHE A 215 -15.21 9.92 -11.09
C PHE A 215 -15.43 9.43 -12.53
N PRO A 216 -15.73 10.33 -13.49
CA PRO A 216 -15.95 9.94 -14.87
C PRO A 216 -14.76 9.15 -15.44
N GLY A 217 -15.00 7.90 -15.84
CA GLY A 217 -14.00 7.00 -16.40
C GLY A 217 -13.13 6.23 -15.39
N GLY A 218 -13.34 6.35 -14.07
CA GLY A 218 -12.52 5.61 -13.11
C GLY A 218 -12.95 5.62 -11.65
N CYS A 219 -12.20 4.88 -10.84
CA CYS A 219 -12.40 4.83 -9.39
C CYS A 219 -11.09 4.55 -8.62
N LEU A 220 -11.09 4.86 -7.33
CA LEU A 220 -10.03 4.55 -6.38
C LEU A 220 -10.42 3.33 -5.54
N ILE A 221 -9.44 2.48 -5.22
CA ILE A 221 -9.60 1.35 -4.29
C ILE A 221 -8.44 1.27 -3.28
N GLY A 222 -8.54 0.35 -2.32
CA GLY A 222 -7.45 0.01 -1.42
C GLY A 222 -6.94 1.17 -0.55
N CYS A 223 -5.64 1.15 -0.27
CA CYS A 223 -4.99 2.20 0.51
C CYS A 223 -4.87 3.54 -0.24
N SER A 224 -5.09 3.56 -1.56
CA SER A 224 -5.31 4.83 -2.30
C SER A 224 -6.62 5.49 -1.90
N SER A 225 -7.61 4.72 -1.44
CA SER A 225 -8.86 5.26 -0.88
C SER A 225 -8.78 5.51 0.62
N GLY A 226 -7.79 4.94 1.31
CA GLY A 226 -7.59 5.13 2.76
C GLY A 226 -8.32 4.13 3.65
N PHE A 227 -8.67 2.93 3.18
CA PHE A 227 -9.42 1.94 3.96
C PHE A 227 -8.62 1.18 5.03
N LEU A 228 -7.52 1.75 5.54
CA LEU A 228 -6.76 1.12 6.62
C LEU A 228 -7.52 1.26 7.94
N ASN A 229 -7.71 0.15 8.66
CA ASN A 229 -8.19 0.18 10.04
C ASN A 229 -6.99 0.39 10.98
N THR A 230 -6.77 1.63 11.41
CA THR A 230 -5.59 2.04 12.18
C THR A 230 -5.48 1.29 13.51
N PRO A 231 -6.52 1.23 14.37
CA PRO A 231 -6.43 0.53 15.66
C PRO A 231 -6.15 -0.97 15.54
N LYS A 232 -6.54 -1.61 14.43
CA LYS A 232 -6.25 -3.03 14.17
C LYS A 232 -4.95 -3.27 13.41
N ILE A 233 -4.33 -2.21 12.86
CA ILE A 233 -3.19 -2.27 11.95
C ILE A 233 -3.48 -3.22 10.78
N LYS A 234 -4.67 -3.10 10.18
CA LYS A 234 -5.13 -3.98 9.11
C LYS A 234 -5.71 -3.17 7.95
N GLY A 235 -5.12 -3.30 6.77
CA GLY A 235 -5.63 -2.68 5.53
C GLY A 235 -5.82 -3.66 4.37
N ALA A 236 -5.21 -4.85 4.42
CA ALA A 236 -5.27 -5.81 3.31
C ALA A 236 -6.70 -6.31 3.04
N HIS A 237 -7.41 -6.79 4.07
CA HIS A 237 -8.78 -7.28 3.96
C HIS A 237 -9.78 -6.25 3.37
N THR A 238 -9.74 -5.01 3.84
CA THR A 238 -10.58 -3.92 3.32
C THR A 238 -10.16 -3.50 1.92
N ALA A 239 -8.86 -3.50 1.61
CA ALA A 239 -8.37 -3.24 0.26
C ALA A 239 -8.86 -4.30 -0.74
N MET A 240 -8.73 -5.58 -0.40
CA MET A 240 -9.25 -6.68 -1.21
C MET A 240 -10.76 -6.53 -1.41
N LYS A 241 -11.53 -6.28 -0.34
CA LYS A 241 -12.99 -6.11 -0.46
C LYS A 241 -13.37 -4.92 -1.33
N SER A 242 -12.64 -3.81 -1.26
CA SER A 242 -12.89 -2.66 -2.14
C SER A 242 -12.65 -2.97 -3.62
N GLY A 243 -11.62 -3.77 -3.93
CA GLY A 243 -11.36 -4.26 -5.28
C GLY A 243 -12.49 -5.17 -5.80
N MET A 244 -12.99 -6.09 -4.96
CA MET A 244 -14.12 -6.95 -5.30
C MET A 244 -15.39 -6.14 -5.62
N ILE A 245 -15.73 -5.17 -4.76
CA ILE A 245 -16.91 -4.30 -4.96
C ILE A 245 -16.76 -3.46 -6.24
N ALA A 246 -15.57 -2.92 -6.50
CA ALA A 246 -15.30 -2.17 -7.72
C ALA A 246 -15.49 -3.05 -8.96
N ALA A 247 -14.91 -4.26 -8.96
CA ALA A 247 -15.05 -5.22 -10.06
C ALA A 247 -16.52 -5.61 -10.32
N GLU A 248 -17.27 -5.97 -9.28
CA GLU A 248 -18.71 -6.28 -9.38
C GLU A 248 -19.51 -5.10 -9.96
N SER A 249 -19.19 -3.88 -9.55
CA SER A 249 -19.87 -2.66 -10.00
C SER A 249 -19.54 -2.33 -11.45
N ILE A 250 -18.27 -2.43 -11.84
CA ILE A 250 -17.80 -2.18 -13.21
C ILE A 250 -18.37 -3.23 -14.16
N PHE A 251 -18.34 -4.50 -13.79
CA PHE A 251 -18.89 -5.58 -14.61
C PHE A 251 -20.40 -5.38 -14.88
N LYS A 252 -21.16 -4.99 -13.85
CA LYS A 252 -22.58 -4.64 -13.99
C LYS A 252 -22.82 -3.45 -14.93
N LEU A 253 -21.90 -2.48 -14.98
CA LEU A 253 -22.00 -1.34 -15.90
C LEU A 253 -21.66 -1.75 -17.34
N LEU A 254 -20.61 -2.56 -17.52
CA LEU A 254 -20.15 -3.02 -18.84
C LEU A 254 -21.09 -4.05 -19.49
N SER A 255 -21.82 -4.82 -18.68
CA SER A 255 -22.77 -5.83 -19.17
C SER A 255 -24.13 -5.27 -19.59
N LYS A 256 -24.39 -3.98 -19.33
CA LYS A 256 -25.63 -3.34 -19.81
C LYS A 256 -25.54 -3.13 -21.32
N PRO A 257 -26.62 -3.38 -22.08
CA PRO A 257 -26.68 -3.02 -23.49
C PRO A 257 -26.34 -1.53 -23.64
N ALA A 258 -25.52 -1.19 -24.63
CA ALA A 258 -25.23 0.20 -24.94
C ALA A 258 -26.57 0.91 -25.15
N LYS A 259 -26.88 1.92 -24.33
CA LYS A 259 -28.02 2.79 -24.62
C LYS A 259 -27.74 3.44 -25.96
N GLU A 260 -28.58 3.18 -26.97
CA GLU A 260 -28.57 3.90 -28.23
C GLU A 260 -28.51 5.39 -27.94
N HIS A 261 -27.33 5.98 -28.11
CA HIS A 261 -27.23 7.42 -28.18
C HIS A 261 -27.90 7.79 -29.49
N LYS A 262 -29.16 8.22 -29.40
CA LYS A 262 -29.80 9.02 -30.44
C LYS A 262 -28.88 10.22 -30.65
N ARG A 263 -28.01 10.13 -31.66
CA ARG A 263 -27.33 11.29 -32.24
C ARG A 263 -28.45 12.24 -32.64
N LYS A 264 -28.56 13.37 -31.93
CA LYS A 264 -29.27 14.54 -32.43
C LYS A 264 -28.33 15.30 -33.35
#